data_AF-X0XUD8-F1
#
_entry.id   AF-X0XUD8-F1
#
_cell.length_a   1.000
_cell.length_b   1.000
_cell.length_c   1.000
_cell.angle_alpha   90.00
_cell.angle_beta   90.00
_cell.angle_gamma   90.00
#
_symmetry.space_group_name_H-M   'P 1'
#
loop_
_entity.id
_entity.type
_entity.pdbx_description
1 polymer ?
#
loop_
_entity_poly.entity_id
_entity_poly.type
_entity_poly.pdbx_seq_one_letter_code
_entity_poly.pdbx_strand_id
1 'polypeptide(L)'
;SGKYEVGVSSFTINPDRLAEANMVSYYSAGTQWATKKGNPQDVDPDNACGLKIAVQKGTTQADDITARSEACVAAGNPEITIDQYEGQDEVTAAVVSGKDDAELADSPVVAYAVQQTNGQLELLGDVYDSAPYGYVVPKDATDFAQVLADAVSALIADGSYQQVLEKWGVQDGAISDPTVNPTVG
;
A
#
# COMPACT_ATOMS: atom_id res chain seq x y z
N SER A 1 12.03 -22.44 -1.79
CA SER A 1 11.31 -23.61 -1.23
C SER A 1 10.21 -24.15 -2.15
N GLY A 2 9.88 -23.50 -3.28
CA GLY A 2 8.90 -24.04 -4.25
C GLY A 2 7.50 -24.26 -3.67
N LYS A 3 7.16 -23.59 -2.55
CA LYS A 3 5.89 -23.80 -1.86
C LYS A 3 4.71 -23.16 -2.58
N TYR A 4 4.97 -22.09 -3.33
CA TYR A 4 3.99 -21.32 -4.10
C TYR A 4 4.61 -20.87 -5.42
N GLU A 5 3.82 -20.89 -6.49
CA GLU A 5 4.23 -20.49 -7.84
C GLU A 5 4.05 -18.99 -8.10
N VAL A 6 3.08 -18.36 -7.44
CA VAL A 6 2.80 -16.92 -7.54
C VAL A 6 2.33 -16.35 -6.20
N GLY A 7 2.86 -15.19 -5.83
CA GLY A 7 2.35 -14.34 -4.75
C GLY A 7 1.50 -13.22 -5.31
N VAL A 8 0.24 -13.13 -4.87
CA VAL A 8 -0.70 -12.08 -5.26
C VAL A 8 -1.21 -11.37 -4.03
N SER A 9 -0.87 -10.09 -3.91
CA SER A 9 -1.32 -9.15 -2.88
C SER A 9 -0.94 -7.73 -3.32
N SER A 10 -1.03 -6.75 -2.43
CA SER A 10 -0.56 -5.37 -2.60
C SER A 10 0.98 -5.25 -2.57
N PHE A 11 1.69 -6.13 -3.26
CA PHE A 11 3.16 -6.09 -3.27
C PHE A 11 3.66 -4.97 -4.18
N THR A 12 4.04 -3.84 -3.59
CA THR A 12 4.79 -2.76 -4.26
C THR A 12 6.03 -3.29 -4.98
N ILE A 13 6.20 -2.91 -6.25
CA ILE A 13 7.42 -3.16 -7.02
C ILE A 13 8.45 -2.12 -6.61
N ASN A 14 9.60 -2.57 -6.12
CA ASN A 14 10.75 -1.72 -5.76
C ASN A 14 12.07 -2.44 -6.12
N PRO A 15 13.21 -1.73 -6.16
CA PRO A 15 14.49 -2.32 -6.55
C PRO A 15 14.91 -3.55 -5.74
N ASP A 16 14.69 -3.53 -4.42
CA ASP A 16 15.06 -4.63 -3.52
C ASP A 16 14.25 -5.90 -3.82
N ARG A 17 12.94 -5.77 -4.02
CA ARG A 17 12.06 -6.90 -4.39
C ARG A 17 12.34 -7.40 -5.80
N LEU A 18 12.68 -6.50 -6.72
CA LEU A 18 13.14 -6.86 -8.07
C LEU A 18 14.50 -7.55 -8.07
N ALA A 19 15.31 -7.45 -7.02
CA ALA A 19 16.54 -8.27 -6.91
C ALA A 19 16.20 -9.73 -6.58
N GLU A 20 15.17 -9.96 -5.77
CA GLU A 20 14.82 -11.28 -5.21
C GLU A 20 13.81 -12.08 -6.05
N ALA A 21 12.95 -11.40 -6.81
CA ALA A 21 11.86 -12.03 -7.58
C ALA A 21 11.62 -11.35 -8.93
N ASN A 22 10.87 -12.01 -9.82
CA ASN A 22 10.24 -11.31 -10.93
C ASN A 22 8.90 -10.74 -10.44
N MET A 23 8.56 -9.53 -10.89
CA MET A 23 7.31 -8.88 -10.53
C MET A 23 6.58 -8.40 -11.78
N VAL A 24 5.30 -8.74 -11.91
CA VAL A 24 4.47 -8.37 -13.07
C VAL A 24 3.48 -7.29 -12.66
N SER A 25 3.62 -6.10 -13.22
CA SER A 25 2.78 -4.97 -12.80
C SER A 25 1.31 -5.18 -13.18
N TYR A 26 0.38 -4.93 -12.26
CA TYR A 26 -1.07 -5.10 -12.52
C TYR A 26 -1.94 -3.94 -12.03
N TYR A 27 -1.38 -3.03 -11.23
CA TYR A 27 -2.07 -1.91 -10.61
C TYR A 27 -1.05 -0.87 -10.16
N SER A 28 -1.45 0.37 -9.93
CA SER A 28 -0.61 1.43 -9.34
C SER A 28 -1.26 1.95 -8.08
N ALA A 29 -0.53 2.02 -6.97
CA ALA A 29 -1.03 2.57 -5.73
C ALA A 29 0.02 3.41 -5.03
N GLY A 30 -0.43 4.43 -4.31
CA GLY A 30 0.41 5.19 -3.40
C GLY A 30 0.00 4.98 -1.96
N THR A 31 0.74 5.62 -1.06
CA THR A 31 0.41 5.66 0.35
C THR A 31 -0.71 6.68 0.60
N GLN A 32 -1.67 6.28 1.43
CA GLN A 32 -2.78 7.11 1.89
C GLN A 32 -2.83 7.00 3.42
N TRP A 33 -3.25 8.09 4.08
CA TRP A 33 -3.50 8.08 5.51
C TRP A 33 -5.00 8.00 5.80
N ALA A 34 -5.33 7.42 6.95
CA ALA A 34 -6.65 7.52 7.56
C ALA A 34 -6.56 7.76 9.06
N THR A 35 -7.55 8.46 9.58
CA THR A 35 -7.72 8.71 11.01
C THR A 35 -9.19 8.51 11.39
N LYS A 36 -9.51 8.63 12.68
CA LYS A 36 -10.89 8.68 13.14
C LYS A 36 -11.64 9.84 12.50
N LYS A 37 -12.92 9.61 12.20
CA LYS A 37 -13.80 10.63 11.65
C LYS A 37 -13.78 11.93 12.47
N GLY A 38 -13.64 13.05 11.77
CA GLY A 38 -13.51 14.39 12.34
C GLY A 38 -12.11 14.72 12.86
N ASN A 39 -11.11 13.87 12.59
CA ASN A 39 -9.71 14.03 12.97
C ASN A 39 -9.51 14.58 14.41
N PRO A 40 -9.95 13.85 15.45
CA PRO A 40 -10.01 14.37 16.82
C PRO A 40 -8.65 14.61 17.48
N GLN A 41 -7.56 14.17 16.86
CA GLN A 41 -6.19 14.39 17.33
C GLN A 41 -5.43 15.41 16.47
N ASP A 42 -6.13 16.12 15.57
CA ASP A 42 -5.56 17.11 14.66
C ASP A 42 -4.34 16.56 13.89
N VAL A 43 -4.43 15.30 13.45
CA VAL A 43 -3.38 14.63 12.69
C VAL A 43 -3.12 15.41 11.40
N ASP A 44 -1.85 15.69 11.15
CA ASP A 44 -1.36 16.25 9.90
C ASP A 44 -0.36 15.23 9.29
N PRO A 45 -0.68 14.60 8.14
CA PRO A 45 0.23 13.65 7.49
C PRO A 45 1.62 14.23 7.16
N ASP A 46 1.72 15.54 6.98
CA ASP A 46 2.99 16.23 6.72
C ASP A 46 3.76 16.55 8.01
N ASN A 47 3.13 16.42 9.18
CA ASN A 47 3.73 16.69 10.48
C ASN A 47 3.21 15.72 11.57
N ALA A 48 3.64 14.46 11.46
CA ALA A 48 3.24 13.41 12.39
C ALA A 48 4.11 13.29 13.67
N CYS A 49 5.10 14.19 13.85
CA CYS A 49 6.04 14.11 14.98
C CYS A 49 5.32 14.09 16.34
N GLY A 50 5.64 13.10 17.19
CA GLY A 50 5.01 12.93 18.50
C GLY A 50 3.66 12.23 18.51
N LEU A 51 3.09 11.89 17.34
CA LEU A 51 1.85 11.13 17.24
C LEU A 51 2.10 9.61 17.33
N LYS A 52 1.01 8.88 17.55
CA LYS A 52 0.97 7.41 17.53
C LYS A 52 0.40 6.91 16.21
N ILE A 53 1.22 6.21 15.44
CA ILE A 53 0.87 5.82 14.08
C ILE A 53 0.93 4.30 13.95
N ALA A 54 -0.18 3.72 13.49
CA ALA A 54 -0.30 2.30 13.24
C ALA A 54 0.12 1.96 11.80
N VAL A 55 0.92 0.91 11.63
CA VAL A 55 1.32 0.38 10.31
C VAL A 55 1.39 -1.14 10.31
N GLN A 56 1.25 -1.76 9.14
CA GLN A 56 1.48 -3.20 8.99
C GLN A 56 2.99 -3.48 8.82
N LYS A 57 3.50 -4.50 9.51
CA LYS A 57 4.89 -4.96 9.40
C LYS A 57 5.24 -5.39 7.96
N GLY A 58 6.47 -5.07 7.55
CA GLY A 58 7.02 -5.51 6.26
C GLY A 58 6.44 -4.78 5.04
N THR A 59 5.74 -3.67 5.26
CA THR A 59 5.24 -2.78 4.22
C THR A 59 6.21 -1.64 3.95
N THR A 60 6.12 -1.03 2.77
CA THR A 60 6.86 0.19 2.44
C THR A 60 6.45 1.36 3.35
N GLN A 61 5.23 1.34 3.87
CA GLN A 61 4.72 2.35 4.80
C GLN A 61 5.35 2.26 6.19
N ALA A 62 5.73 1.06 6.64
CA ALA A 62 6.52 0.90 7.86
C ALA A 62 7.92 1.53 7.73
N ASP A 63 8.55 1.41 6.55
CA ASP A 63 9.83 2.06 6.26
C ASP A 63 9.68 3.59 6.15
N ASP A 64 8.65 4.07 5.46
CA ASP A 64 8.32 5.51 5.34
C ASP A 64 8.13 6.17 6.71
N ILE A 65 7.25 5.62 7.55
CA ILE A 65 6.99 6.23 8.86
C ILE A 65 8.20 6.18 9.79
N THR A 66 9.06 5.15 9.64
CA THR A 66 10.33 5.08 10.36
C THR A 66 11.26 6.21 9.93
N ALA A 67 11.43 6.44 8.62
CA ALA A 67 12.23 7.54 8.10
C ALA A 67 11.69 8.93 8.53
N ARG A 68 10.36 9.10 8.54
CA ARG A 68 9.71 10.33 9.05
C ARG A 68 10.00 10.54 10.54
N SER A 69 9.96 9.49 11.36
CA SER A 69 10.28 9.56 12.79
C SER A 69 11.74 9.95 13.04
N GLU A 70 12.67 9.38 12.28
CA GLU A 70 14.09 9.77 12.32
C GLU A 70 14.29 11.24 11.96
N ALA A 71 13.58 11.74 10.95
CA ALA A 71 13.61 13.15 10.56
C ALA A 71 13.06 14.07 11.67
N CYS A 72 12.00 13.66 12.38
CA CYS A 72 11.48 14.38 13.55
C CYS A 72 12.56 14.55 14.62
N VAL A 73 13.24 13.46 14.99
CA VAL A 73 14.30 13.48 16.00
C VAL A 73 15.48 14.34 15.54
N ALA A 74 15.90 14.21 14.28
CA ALA A 74 16.97 15.03 13.70
C ALA A 74 16.65 16.54 13.71
N ALA A 75 15.37 16.90 13.58
CA ALA A 75 14.88 18.27 13.67
C ALA A 75 14.66 18.76 15.12
N GLY A 76 14.87 17.90 16.14
CA GLY A 76 14.66 18.22 17.55
C GLY A 76 13.20 18.13 18.01
N ASN A 77 12.33 17.51 17.22
CA ASN A 77 10.94 17.24 17.57
C ASN A 77 10.81 15.86 18.25
N PRO A 78 9.68 15.59 18.95
CA PRO A 78 9.42 14.26 19.49
C PRO A 78 9.37 13.19 18.39
N GLU A 79 9.84 11.99 18.71
CA GLU A 79 9.74 10.82 17.82
C GLU A 79 8.28 10.44 17.59
N ILE A 80 8.00 9.84 16.44
CA ILE A 80 6.71 9.18 16.17
C ILE A 80 6.70 7.85 16.92
N THR A 81 5.63 7.59 17.68
CA THR A 81 5.40 6.26 18.25
C THR A 81 4.81 5.36 17.16
N ILE A 82 5.60 4.40 16.69
CA ILE A 82 5.21 3.52 15.57
C ILE A 82 4.75 2.17 16.14
N ASP A 83 3.44 1.91 16.10
CA ASP A 83 2.87 0.61 16.48
C ASP A 83 2.75 -0.26 15.22
N GLN A 84 3.56 -1.33 15.15
CA GLN A 84 3.54 -2.25 14.01
C GLN A 84 2.73 -3.51 14.31
N TYR A 85 1.82 -3.86 13.40
CA TYR A 85 0.91 -5.00 13.51
C TYR A 85 1.16 -6.06 12.42
N GLU A 86 0.71 -7.29 12.64
CA GLU A 86 0.89 -8.37 11.65
C GLU A 86 -0.11 -8.25 10.49
N GLY A 87 -1.36 -7.85 10.81
CA GLY A 87 -2.45 -7.70 9.86
C GLY A 87 -2.97 -6.27 9.77
N GLN A 88 -3.43 -5.87 8.59
CA GLN A 88 -4.06 -4.56 8.39
C GLN A 88 -5.37 -4.39 9.18
N ASP A 89 -6.08 -5.49 9.44
CA ASP A 89 -7.28 -5.47 10.29
C ASP A 89 -6.95 -5.02 11.72
N GLU A 90 -5.79 -5.41 12.26
CA GLU A 90 -5.29 -4.96 13.56
C GLU A 90 -4.91 -3.47 13.53
N VAL A 91 -4.26 -3.01 12.45
CA VAL A 91 -3.91 -1.59 12.22
C VAL A 91 -5.19 -0.73 12.27
N THR A 92 -6.17 -1.08 11.44
CA THR A 92 -7.44 -0.36 11.35
C THR A 92 -8.21 -0.39 12.67
N ALA A 93 -8.22 -1.53 13.38
CA ALA A 93 -8.85 -1.65 14.68
C ALA A 93 -8.18 -0.75 15.75
N ALA A 94 -6.85 -0.60 15.69
CA ALA A 94 -6.11 0.25 16.60
C ALA A 94 -6.52 1.73 16.46
N VAL A 95 -6.64 2.23 15.21
CA VAL A 95 -7.12 3.59 14.94
C VAL A 95 -8.59 3.73 15.34
N VAL A 96 -9.46 2.79 15.00
CA VAL A 96 -10.89 2.82 15.40
C VAL A 96 -11.04 2.87 16.92
N SER A 97 -10.23 2.10 17.66
CA SER A 97 -10.24 2.12 19.13
C SER A 97 -9.67 3.43 19.71
N GLY A 98 -8.80 4.12 18.97
CA GLY A 98 -8.04 5.30 19.43
C GLY A 98 -6.81 4.92 20.24
N LYS A 99 -6.31 3.69 20.06
CA LYS A 99 -4.99 3.30 20.55
C LYS A 99 -3.89 4.05 19.79
N ASP A 100 -4.11 4.20 18.49
CA ASP A 100 -3.29 4.96 17.56
C ASP A 100 -4.11 6.11 16.96
N ASP A 101 -3.45 7.20 16.62
CA ASP A 101 -4.05 8.45 16.15
C ASP A 101 -4.40 8.39 14.66
N ALA A 102 -3.59 7.67 13.88
CA ALA A 102 -3.81 7.42 12.46
C ALA A 102 -3.12 6.15 11.98
N GLU A 103 -3.48 5.72 10.77
CA GLU A 103 -2.78 4.68 10.00
C GLU A 103 -2.30 5.24 8.66
N LEU A 104 -1.28 4.62 8.12
CA LEU A 104 -0.91 4.74 6.70
C LEU A 104 -0.76 3.35 6.09
N ALA A 105 -1.33 3.20 4.92
CA ALA A 105 -1.20 2.02 4.09
C ALA A 105 -1.37 2.44 2.63
N ASP A 106 -1.30 1.45 1.76
CA ASP A 106 -1.70 1.56 0.37
C ASP A 106 -3.11 2.17 0.18
N SER A 107 -3.28 3.08 -0.78
CA SER A 107 -4.55 3.77 -1.05
C SER A 107 -5.77 2.87 -1.23
N PRO A 108 -5.74 1.74 -1.98
CA PRO A 108 -6.90 0.84 -2.04
C PRO A 108 -7.18 0.14 -0.71
N VAL A 109 -6.14 -0.10 0.10
CA VAL A 109 -6.26 -0.75 1.41
C VAL A 109 -6.95 0.18 2.40
N VAL A 110 -6.51 1.44 2.46
CA VAL A 110 -7.12 2.45 3.33
C VAL A 110 -8.55 2.78 2.87
N ALA A 111 -8.78 2.93 1.57
CA ALA A 111 -10.13 3.16 1.04
C ALA A 111 -11.09 2.04 1.44
N TYR A 112 -10.64 0.78 1.37
CA TYR A 112 -11.42 -0.37 1.82
C TYR A 112 -11.64 -0.34 3.34
N ALA A 113 -10.63 -0.03 4.16
CA ALA A 113 -10.78 0.10 5.61
C ALA A 113 -11.81 1.17 6.00
N VAL A 114 -11.77 2.35 5.37
CA VAL A 114 -12.77 3.41 5.57
C VAL A 114 -14.18 2.93 5.20
N GLN A 115 -14.32 2.19 4.10
CA GLN A 115 -15.61 1.60 3.70
C GLN A 115 -16.12 0.58 4.74
N GLN A 116 -15.25 -0.32 5.23
CA GLN A 116 -15.63 -1.36 6.18
C GLN A 116 -15.96 -0.80 7.57
N THR A 117 -15.36 0.31 7.96
CA THR A 117 -15.56 0.92 9.28
C THR A 117 -16.84 1.76 9.37
N ASN A 118 -17.64 1.85 8.29
CA ASN A 118 -18.94 2.53 8.24
C ASN A 118 -18.89 3.98 8.75
N GLY A 119 -17.84 4.72 8.36
CA GLY A 119 -17.66 6.12 8.71
C GLY A 119 -17.11 6.36 10.12
N GLN A 120 -16.50 5.36 10.76
CA GLN A 120 -15.68 5.59 11.96
C GLN A 120 -14.30 6.14 11.61
N LEU A 121 -13.78 5.81 10.43
CA LEU A 121 -12.57 6.40 9.86
C LEU A 121 -12.89 7.32 8.68
N GLU A 122 -11.95 8.20 8.37
CA GLU A 122 -11.94 9.04 7.19
C GLU A 122 -10.52 9.10 6.59
N LEU A 123 -10.45 9.29 5.28
CA LEU A 123 -9.18 9.54 4.59
C LEU A 123 -8.61 10.89 5.00
N LEU A 124 -7.29 10.95 5.11
CA LEU A 124 -6.55 12.14 5.51
C LEU A 124 -5.39 12.39 4.54
N GLY A 125 -5.25 13.62 4.04
CA GLY A 125 -4.22 13.99 3.08
C GLY A 125 -4.39 13.37 1.69
N ASP A 126 -3.49 13.74 0.78
CA ASP A 126 -3.44 13.23 -0.59
C ASP A 126 -2.63 11.92 -0.67
N VAL A 127 -2.89 11.14 -1.71
CA VAL A 127 -2.07 9.96 -2.05
C VAL A 127 -0.69 10.41 -2.50
N TYR A 128 0.37 9.80 -1.96
CA TYR A 128 1.76 10.06 -2.33
C TYR A 128 2.55 8.77 -2.59
N ASP A 129 3.79 8.89 -3.09
CA ASP A 129 4.71 7.76 -3.37
C ASP A 129 4.05 6.60 -4.13
N SER A 130 3.32 6.95 -5.20
CA SER A 130 2.67 5.95 -6.04
C SER A 130 3.69 5.07 -6.75
N ALA A 131 3.51 3.76 -6.62
CA ALA A 131 4.33 2.74 -7.24
C ALA A 131 3.47 1.58 -7.78
N PRO A 132 3.97 0.84 -8.78
CA PRO A 132 3.25 -0.31 -9.31
C PRO A 132 3.14 -1.44 -8.28
N TYR A 133 2.05 -2.18 -8.29
CA TYR A 133 1.94 -3.50 -7.65
C TYR A 133 2.31 -4.61 -8.58
N GLY A 134 2.96 -5.64 -8.05
CA GLY A 134 3.43 -6.78 -8.81
C GLY A 134 2.86 -8.12 -8.34
N TYR A 135 2.48 -8.96 -9.30
CA TYR A 135 2.44 -10.40 -9.04
C TYR A 135 3.87 -10.90 -8.88
N VAL A 136 4.17 -11.53 -7.75
CA VAL A 136 5.53 -11.98 -7.40
C VAL A 136 5.70 -13.41 -7.88
N VAL A 137 6.67 -13.67 -8.74
CA VAL A 137 7.01 -15.02 -9.23
C VAL A 137 8.51 -15.31 -9.06
N PRO A 138 8.90 -16.59 -8.95
CA PRO A 138 10.31 -16.97 -8.85
C PRO A 138 11.20 -16.37 -9.95
N LYS A 139 12.46 -16.09 -9.64
CA LYS A 139 13.40 -15.44 -10.56
C LYS A 139 13.66 -16.22 -11.85
N ASP A 140 13.61 -17.54 -11.77
CA ASP A 140 13.78 -18.46 -12.89
C ASP A 140 12.49 -18.67 -13.71
N ALA A 141 11.33 -18.23 -13.23
CA ALA A 141 10.03 -18.38 -13.88
C ALA A 141 9.71 -17.25 -14.88
N THR A 142 10.64 -16.91 -15.77
CA THR A 142 10.50 -15.76 -16.70
C THR A 142 9.34 -15.91 -17.68
N ASP A 143 9.15 -17.11 -18.24
CA ASP A 143 8.07 -17.37 -19.20
C ASP A 143 6.70 -17.26 -18.51
N PHE A 144 6.61 -17.72 -17.25
CA PHE A 144 5.40 -17.59 -16.47
C PHE A 144 5.10 -16.13 -16.13
N ALA A 145 6.13 -15.33 -15.81
CA ALA A 145 5.98 -13.89 -15.62
C ALA A 145 5.39 -13.21 -16.88
N GLN A 146 5.90 -13.59 -18.06
CA GLN A 146 5.38 -13.04 -19.32
C GLN A 146 3.93 -13.44 -19.57
N VAL A 147 3.56 -14.70 -19.31
CA VAL A 147 2.17 -15.16 -19.44
C VAL A 147 1.22 -14.37 -18.53
N LEU A 148 1.64 -14.02 -17.32
CA LEU A 148 0.86 -13.17 -16.43
C LEU A 148 0.68 -11.75 -16.99
N ALA A 149 1.74 -11.16 -17.57
CA ALA A 149 1.66 -9.82 -18.18
C ALA A 149 0.69 -9.81 -19.36
N ASP A 150 0.77 -10.83 -20.22
CA ASP A 150 -0.11 -11.00 -21.37
C ASP A 150 -1.57 -11.21 -20.93
N ALA A 151 -1.79 -11.96 -19.84
CA ALA A 151 -3.12 -12.18 -19.28
C ALA A 151 -3.74 -10.88 -18.75
N VAL A 152 -2.98 -10.03 -18.03
CA VAL A 152 -3.47 -8.72 -17.59
C VAL A 152 -3.76 -7.83 -18.79
N SER A 153 -2.89 -7.85 -19.82
CA SER A 153 -3.12 -7.10 -21.07
C SER A 153 -4.42 -7.51 -21.75
N ALA A 154 -4.73 -8.80 -21.77
CA ALA A 154 -5.98 -9.31 -22.33
C ALA A 154 -7.21 -8.82 -21.55
N LEU A 155 -7.15 -8.81 -20.21
CA LEU A 155 -8.22 -8.29 -19.34
C LEU A 155 -8.42 -6.77 -19.50
N ILE A 156 -7.35 -6.02 -19.78
CA ILE A 156 -7.44 -4.60 -20.11
C ILE A 156 -8.13 -4.43 -21.47
N ALA A 157 -7.69 -5.19 -22.48
CA ALA A 157 -8.21 -5.08 -23.84
C ALA A 157 -9.68 -5.45 -23.97
N ASP A 158 -10.17 -6.42 -23.18
CA ASP A 158 -11.56 -6.87 -23.20
C ASP A 158 -12.48 -6.08 -22.24
N GLY A 159 -11.92 -5.17 -21.44
CA GLY A 159 -12.64 -4.32 -20.50
C GLY A 159 -13.02 -4.99 -19.17
N SER A 160 -12.63 -6.25 -18.95
CA SER A 160 -12.87 -6.95 -17.68
C SER A 160 -12.08 -6.31 -16.54
N TYR A 161 -10.86 -5.84 -16.81
CA TYR A 161 -10.02 -5.14 -15.83
C TYR A 161 -10.74 -3.92 -15.24
N GLN A 162 -11.27 -3.06 -16.12
CA GLN A 162 -12.01 -1.86 -15.70
C GLN A 162 -13.24 -2.21 -14.86
N GLN A 163 -14.00 -3.23 -15.25
CA GLN A 163 -15.18 -3.68 -14.48
C GLN A 163 -14.80 -4.17 -13.07
N VAL A 164 -13.66 -4.84 -12.93
CA VAL A 164 -13.16 -5.27 -11.61
C VAL A 164 -12.79 -4.04 -10.77
N LEU A 165 -12.07 -3.07 -11.34
CA LEU A 165 -11.70 -1.86 -10.60
C LEU A 165 -12.93 -1.05 -10.14
N GLU A 166 -13.92 -0.89 -11.01
CA GLU A 166 -15.18 -0.20 -10.71
C GLU A 166 -15.98 -0.89 -9.60
N LYS A 167 -16.03 -2.23 -9.64
CA LYS A 167 -16.68 -3.01 -8.59
C LYS A 167 -16.09 -2.76 -7.21
N TRP A 168 -14.79 -2.50 -7.14
CA TRP A 168 -14.06 -2.26 -5.90
C TRP A 168 -13.85 -0.77 -5.57
N GLY A 169 -14.22 0.14 -6.47
CA GLY A 169 -14.04 1.59 -6.26
C GLY A 169 -12.58 2.04 -6.30
N VAL A 170 -11.72 1.33 -7.04
CA VAL A 170 -10.26 1.54 -7.08
C VAL A 170 -9.76 1.86 -8.50
N GLN A 171 -10.56 2.59 -9.28
CA GLN A 171 -10.23 2.91 -10.67
C GLN A 171 -8.98 3.80 -10.80
N ASP A 172 -8.66 4.59 -9.78
CA ASP A 172 -7.56 5.57 -9.83
C ASP A 172 -6.18 4.93 -9.99
N GLY A 173 -6.02 3.66 -9.61
CA GLY A 173 -4.78 2.92 -9.81
C GLY A 173 -4.74 2.06 -11.07
N ALA A 174 -5.69 2.23 -11.99
CA ALA A 174 -5.69 1.53 -13.26
C ALA A 174 -4.37 1.75 -14.02
N ILE A 175 -3.81 0.68 -14.59
CA ILE A 175 -2.69 0.74 -15.52
C ILE A 175 -3.14 0.30 -16.91
N SER A 176 -2.45 0.79 -17.94
CA SER A 176 -2.70 0.41 -19.34
C SER A 176 -1.65 -0.51 -19.94
N ASP A 177 -0.48 -0.63 -19.31
CA ASP A 177 0.68 -1.33 -19.85
C ASP A 177 1.33 -2.23 -18.77
N PRO A 178 0.76 -3.43 -18.53
CA PRO A 178 1.34 -4.37 -17.56
C PRO A 178 2.66 -4.92 -18.09
N THR A 179 3.73 -4.71 -17.33
CA THR A 179 5.10 -5.08 -17.71
C THR A 179 5.74 -5.98 -16.67
N VAL A 180 6.59 -6.91 -17.12
CA VAL A 180 7.47 -7.70 -16.25
C VAL A 180 8.67 -6.85 -15.84
N ASN A 181 8.92 -6.73 -14.53
CA ASN A 181 10.02 -5.96 -13.95
C ASN A 181 10.09 -4.53 -14.50
N PRO A 182 9.03 -3.71 -14.32
CA PRO A 182 9.02 -2.33 -14.81
C PRO A 182 10.16 -1.53 -14.18
N THR A 183 10.63 -0.51 -14.90
CA THR A 183 11.59 0.45 -14.32
C THR A 183 10.89 1.24 -13.24
N VAL A 184 11.39 1.14 -12.01
CA VAL A 184 10.93 1.89 -10.84
C VAL A 184 12.04 2.87 -10.45
N GLY A 185 11.66 4.13 -10.21
CA GLY A 185 12.57 5.24 -9.93
C GLY A 185 13.04 5.28 -8.49
#